data_AF-A0A962FV09-F1
#
_entry.id   AF-A0A962FV09-F1
#
_cell.length_a   1.000
_cell.length_b   1.000
_cell.length_c   1.000
_cell.angle_alpha   90.00
_cell.angle_beta   90.00
_cell.angle_gamma   90.00
#
_symmetry.space_group_name_H-M   'P 1'
#
loop_
_entity.id
_entity.type
_entity.pdbx_description
1 polymer ?
#
loop_
_entity_poly.entity_id
_entity_poly.type
_entity_poly.pdbx_seq_one_letter_code
_entity_poly.pdbx_strand_id
1 'polypeptide(L)'
;MNYEVRKDSFSLPNVCGKKLEELTIQERMIIIFNIRSAIGEIKDHWYNASKPIPQEDMSKIEQAENLGVKIFETLGFEEYLGSTQKTLDTAFDYFEKNNVLSEQGCWPELTLEQKKIALTNVLGIFAKIQSREMGIEVKPAPIEWVRRQPFEAHTDANYKMPPEEYKISLNSDMPQFMQNMWDAIRAAMHEQIHIAQATLAHKRFTSERLPSPLEGVADYLIEQTECYIPSWRSEKLFSAQINEKAALLATNYRP
;
A
#
# COMPACT_ATOMS: atom_id res chain seq x y z
N MET A 1 -11.92 0.00 27.61
CA MET A 1 -12.11 -1.47 27.64
C MET A 1 -10.77 -2.11 27.30
N ASN A 2 -10.25 -2.99 28.14
CA ASN A 2 -9.01 -3.72 27.87
C ASN A 2 -9.36 -4.98 27.08
N TYR A 3 -8.90 -5.08 25.84
CA TYR A 3 -9.02 -6.29 25.03
C TYR A 3 -7.81 -7.19 25.32
N GLU A 4 -7.97 -8.18 26.20
CA GLU A 4 -6.94 -9.21 26.35
C GLU A 4 -7.05 -10.22 25.20
N VAL A 5 -6.12 -10.11 24.23
CA VAL A 5 -5.79 -11.23 23.37
C VAL A 5 -5.03 -12.23 24.24
N ARG A 6 -5.63 -13.40 24.50
CA ARG A 6 -4.96 -14.46 25.27
C ARG A 6 -3.66 -14.83 24.55
N LYS A 7 -2.53 -14.63 25.22
CA LYS A 7 -1.17 -14.90 24.70
C LYS A 7 -0.94 -16.35 24.23
N ASP A 8 -1.84 -17.26 24.63
CA ASP A 8 -1.62 -18.70 24.51
C ASP A 8 -2.43 -19.35 23.37
N SER A 9 -3.30 -18.59 22.70
CA SER A 9 -4.10 -19.12 21.60
C SER A 9 -4.43 -18.01 20.60
N PHE A 10 -3.85 -18.08 19.40
CA PHE A 10 -4.35 -17.39 18.20
C PHE A 10 -5.70 -17.96 17.73
N SER A 11 -6.55 -18.42 18.67
CA SER A 11 -7.97 -18.59 18.44
C SER A 11 -8.56 -17.20 18.23
N LEU A 12 -9.34 -17.03 17.18
CA LEU A 12 -10.20 -15.84 16.99
C LEU A 12 -10.77 -15.43 18.35
N PRO A 13 -10.49 -14.22 18.86
CA PRO A 13 -11.24 -13.76 19.99
C PRO A 13 -12.70 -13.76 19.54
N ASN A 14 -13.56 -14.51 20.25
CA ASN A 14 -14.96 -14.16 20.33
C ASN A 14 -14.97 -12.75 20.92
N VAL A 15 -14.84 -11.72 20.07
CA VAL A 15 -14.94 -10.32 20.48
C VAL A 15 -16.40 -10.13 20.84
N CYS A 16 -16.70 -10.31 22.12
CA CYS A 16 -18.05 -10.23 22.67
C CYS A 16 -19.08 -11.17 21.99
N GLY A 17 -18.65 -12.33 21.49
CA GLY A 17 -19.52 -13.32 20.84
C GLY A 17 -19.97 -12.97 19.42
N LYS A 18 -19.38 -11.94 18.80
CA LYS A 18 -19.62 -11.58 17.39
C LYS A 18 -18.80 -12.45 16.44
N LYS A 19 -19.36 -12.75 15.27
CA LYS A 19 -18.61 -13.31 14.14
C LYS A 19 -17.70 -12.24 13.51
N LEU A 20 -16.68 -12.66 12.76
CA LEU A 20 -15.71 -11.74 12.16
C LEU A 20 -16.38 -10.76 11.18
N GLU A 21 -17.43 -11.19 10.49
CA GLU A 21 -18.23 -10.39 9.55
C GLU A 21 -19.09 -9.33 10.24
N GLU A 22 -19.37 -9.50 11.54
CA GLU A 22 -20.20 -8.60 12.35
C GLU A 22 -19.38 -7.48 13.03
N LEU A 23 -18.05 -7.53 12.92
CA LEU A 23 -17.17 -6.51 13.48
C LEU A 23 -17.22 -5.22 12.66
N THR A 24 -16.91 -4.09 13.30
CA THR A 24 -16.62 -2.83 12.58
C THR A 24 -15.21 -2.86 11.99
N ILE A 25 -14.90 -1.93 11.08
CA ILE A 25 -13.53 -1.75 10.57
C ILE A 25 -12.56 -1.51 11.74
N GLN A 26 -12.90 -0.61 12.66
CA GLN A 26 -12.08 -0.33 13.84
C GLN A 26 -11.85 -1.57 14.71
N GLU A 27 -12.90 -2.36 15.01
CA GLU A 27 -12.78 -3.60 15.78
C GLU A 27 -11.82 -4.59 15.09
N ARG A 28 -11.91 -4.73 13.76
CA ARG A 28 -10.99 -5.57 12.98
C ARG A 28 -9.56 -5.06 13.02
N MET A 29 -9.36 -3.75 12.90
CA MET A 29 -8.03 -3.13 12.93
C MET A 29 -7.35 -3.27 14.30
N ILE A 30 -8.11 -3.21 15.40
CA ILE A 30 -7.57 -3.50 16.75
C ILE A 30 -7.09 -4.95 16.85
N ILE A 31 -7.83 -5.92 16.30
CA ILE A 31 -7.40 -7.33 16.29
C ILE A 31 -6.12 -7.48 15.47
N ILE A 32 -6.07 -6.86 14.30
CA ILE A 32 -4.88 -6.84 13.43
C ILE A 32 -3.69 -6.24 14.18
N PHE A 33 -3.85 -5.10 14.86
CA PHE A 33 -2.81 -4.49 15.69
C PHE A 33 -2.25 -5.48 16.72
N ASN A 34 -3.12 -6.19 17.44
CA ASN A 34 -2.69 -7.15 18.45
C ASN A 34 -1.94 -8.35 17.84
N ILE A 35 -2.41 -8.87 16.70
CA ILE A 35 -1.72 -9.93 15.95
C ILE A 35 -0.31 -9.48 15.57
N ARG A 36 -0.19 -8.23 15.07
CA ARG A 36 1.08 -7.63 14.64
C ARG A 36 2.04 -7.45 15.82
N SER A 37 1.55 -6.97 16.96
CA SER A 37 2.35 -6.84 18.19
C SER A 37 2.89 -8.19 18.63
N ALA A 38 2.04 -9.22 18.67
CA ALA A 38 2.44 -10.56 19.07
C ALA A 38 3.51 -11.18 18.15
N ILE A 39 3.36 -11.06 16.83
CA ILE A 39 4.39 -11.50 15.87
C ILE A 39 5.69 -10.72 16.08
N GLY A 40 5.59 -9.40 16.27
CA GLY A 40 6.73 -8.53 16.55
C GLY A 40 7.50 -8.94 17.80
N GLU A 41 6.80 -9.16 18.91
CA GLU A 41 7.40 -9.59 20.18
C GLU A 41 8.18 -10.89 20.04
N ILE A 42 7.64 -11.89 19.33
CA ILE A 42 8.32 -13.16 19.08
C ILE A 42 9.58 -12.93 18.23
N LYS A 43 9.46 -12.21 17.11
CA LYS A 43 10.60 -11.97 16.20
C LYS A 43 11.70 -11.15 16.87
N ASP A 44 11.33 -10.10 17.60
CA ASP A 44 12.27 -9.21 18.31
C ASP A 44 12.97 -9.96 19.45
N HIS A 45 12.27 -10.84 20.17
CA HIS A 45 12.89 -11.70 21.20
C HIS A 45 14.05 -12.53 20.62
N TRP A 46 13.80 -13.25 19.53
CA TRP A 46 14.79 -14.15 18.94
C TRP A 46 15.91 -13.40 18.19
N TYR A 47 15.58 -12.28 17.54
CA TYR A 47 16.56 -11.37 16.95
C TYR A 47 17.54 -10.85 18.02
N ASN A 48 17.03 -10.33 19.14
CA ASN A 48 17.85 -9.82 20.24
C ASN A 48 18.65 -10.93 20.93
N ALA A 49 18.10 -12.15 20.99
CA ALA A 49 18.82 -13.32 21.48
C ALA A 49 19.91 -13.81 20.51
N SER A 50 20.01 -13.25 19.30
CA SER A 50 20.90 -13.70 18.21
C SER A 50 20.75 -15.21 17.94
N LYS A 51 19.51 -15.70 18.00
CA LYS A 51 19.17 -17.12 17.86
C LYS A 51 18.08 -17.30 16.81
N PRO A 52 18.07 -18.44 16.09
CA PRO A 52 16.97 -18.77 15.19
C PRO A 52 15.68 -18.95 15.99
N ILE A 53 14.55 -18.58 15.37
CA ILE A 53 13.21 -18.81 15.94
C ILE A 53 12.93 -20.33 15.94
N PRO A 54 12.56 -20.93 17.08
CA PRO A 54 12.23 -22.35 17.14
C PRO A 54 10.91 -22.65 16.41
N GLN A 55 10.73 -23.91 16.00
CA GLN A 55 9.59 -24.33 15.18
C GLN A 55 8.22 -24.04 15.83
N GLU A 56 8.12 -24.14 17.16
CA GLU A 56 6.88 -23.85 17.89
C GLU A 56 6.46 -22.38 17.71
N ASP A 57 7.40 -21.45 17.85
CA ASP A 57 7.14 -20.03 17.68
C ASP A 57 6.93 -19.64 16.22
N MET A 58 7.60 -20.33 15.28
CA MET A 58 7.30 -20.21 13.85
C MET A 58 5.86 -20.62 13.53
N SER A 59 5.37 -21.71 14.13
CA SER A 59 3.98 -22.16 13.94
C SER A 59 2.98 -21.17 14.54
N LYS A 60 3.30 -20.57 15.69
CA LYS A 60 2.52 -19.49 16.30
C LYS A 60 2.43 -18.27 15.37
N ILE A 61 3.56 -17.83 14.83
CA ILE A 61 3.60 -16.74 13.84
C ILE A 61 2.72 -17.08 12.64
N GLU A 62 2.87 -18.27 12.05
CA GLU A 62 2.09 -18.67 10.87
C GLU A 62 0.57 -18.69 11.14
N GLN A 63 0.14 -19.20 12.31
CA GLN A 63 -1.27 -19.17 12.70
C GLN A 63 -1.79 -17.75 12.85
N ALA A 64 -1.00 -16.86 13.46
CA ALA A 64 -1.32 -15.44 13.62
C ALA A 64 -1.43 -14.73 12.26
N GLU A 65 -0.51 -15.00 11.33
CA GLU A 65 -0.54 -14.45 9.98
C GLU A 65 -1.77 -14.94 9.22
N ASN A 66 -2.07 -16.23 9.25
CA ASN A 66 -3.27 -16.80 8.62
C ASN A 66 -4.56 -16.16 9.16
N LEU A 67 -4.60 -15.88 10.45
CA LEU A 67 -5.73 -15.17 11.05
C LEU A 67 -5.83 -13.74 10.51
N GLY A 68 -4.73 -12.98 10.50
CA GLY A 68 -4.74 -11.60 9.99
C GLY A 68 -5.10 -11.50 8.51
N VAL A 69 -4.67 -12.45 7.67
CA VAL A 69 -5.07 -12.53 6.26
C VAL A 69 -6.59 -12.66 6.14
N LYS A 70 -7.20 -13.58 6.89
CA LYS A 70 -8.67 -13.76 6.88
C LYS A 70 -9.41 -12.49 7.29
N ILE A 71 -8.88 -11.75 8.27
CA ILE A 71 -9.48 -10.48 8.69
C ILE A 71 -9.50 -9.48 7.52
N PHE A 72 -8.39 -9.34 6.77
CA PHE A 72 -8.38 -8.48 5.58
C PHE A 72 -9.36 -8.93 4.50
N GLU A 73 -9.48 -10.24 4.27
CA GLU A 73 -10.45 -10.80 3.31
C GLU A 73 -11.90 -10.48 3.68
N THR A 74 -12.23 -10.40 4.97
CA THR A 74 -13.59 -10.04 5.42
C THR A 74 -13.94 -8.55 5.35
N LEU A 75 -13.00 -7.67 4.97
CA LEU A 75 -13.28 -6.23 4.89
C LEU A 75 -14.19 -5.84 3.70
N GLY A 76 -14.36 -6.71 2.71
CA GLY A 76 -15.34 -6.50 1.63
C GLY A 76 -14.98 -5.38 0.65
N PHE A 77 -13.69 -5.21 0.35
CA PHE A 77 -13.20 -4.16 -0.56
C PHE A 77 -12.86 -4.66 -1.97
N GLU A 78 -13.50 -5.75 -2.42
CA GLU A 78 -13.30 -6.33 -3.75
C GLU A 78 -13.64 -5.35 -4.87
N GLU A 79 -14.70 -4.54 -4.70
CA GLU A 79 -15.09 -3.52 -5.68
C GLU A 79 -14.00 -2.44 -5.84
N TYR A 80 -13.39 -2.00 -4.72
CA TYR A 80 -12.29 -1.04 -4.74
C TYR A 80 -11.05 -1.62 -5.44
N LEU A 81 -10.70 -2.87 -5.15
CA LEU A 81 -9.60 -3.56 -5.82
C LEU A 81 -9.86 -3.74 -7.31
N GLY A 82 -11.08 -4.11 -7.70
CA GLY A 82 -11.51 -4.20 -9.11
C GLY A 82 -11.44 -2.86 -9.84
N SER A 83 -11.85 -1.77 -9.20
CA SER A 83 -11.73 -0.41 -9.74
C SER A 83 -10.26 0.02 -9.91
N THR A 84 -9.40 -0.34 -8.95
CA THR A 84 -7.95 -0.10 -9.05
C THR A 84 -7.35 -0.83 -10.24
N GLN A 85 -7.69 -2.12 -10.43
CA GLN A 85 -7.26 -2.90 -11.59
C GLN A 85 -7.70 -2.24 -12.91
N LYS A 86 -8.98 -1.85 -13.01
CA LYS A 86 -9.52 -1.17 -14.20
C LYS A 86 -8.80 0.16 -14.49
N THR A 87 -8.45 0.91 -13.44
CA THR A 87 -7.68 2.16 -13.55
C THR A 87 -6.31 1.89 -14.15
N LEU A 88 -5.61 0.85 -13.67
CA LEU A 88 -4.32 0.43 -14.23
C LEU A 88 -4.47 -0.02 -15.68
N ASP A 89 -5.44 -0.88 -15.98
CA ASP A 89 -5.71 -1.34 -17.35
C ASP A 89 -5.88 -0.16 -18.30
N THR A 90 -6.68 0.83 -17.91
CA THR A 90 -6.94 2.02 -18.72
C THR A 90 -5.69 2.88 -18.92
N ALA A 91 -4.83 2.97 -17.91
CA ALA A 91 -3.59 3.76 -17.97
C ALA A 91 -2.55 3.11 -18.89
N PHE A 92 -2.30 1.80 -18.73
CA PHE A 92 -1.37 1.07 -19.59
C PHE A 92 -1.83 1.05 -21.05
N ASP A 93 -3.11 0.78 -21.31
CA ASP A 93 -3.71 0.90 -22.65
C ASP A 93 -3.47 2.28 -23.27
N TYR A 94 -3.58 3.34 -22.47
CA TYR A 94 -3.32 4.70 -22.93
C TYR A 94 -1.86 4.91 -23.29
N PHE A 95 -0.93 4.47 -22.44
CA PHE A 95 0.51 4.61 -22.67
C PHE A 95 0.96 3.89 -23.94
N GLU A 96 0.45 2.67 -24.17
CA GLU A 96 0.73 1.89 -25.38
C GLU A 96 0.18 2.56 -26.63
N LYS A 97 -1.13 2.90 -26.64
CA LYS A 97 -1.80 3.45 -27.83
C LYS A 97 -1.25 4.81 -28.26
N ASN A 98 -0.80 5.62 -27.30
CA ASN A 98 -0.34 6.98 -27.56
C ASN A 98 1.18 7.09 -27.64
N ASN A 99 1.92 5.98 -27.64
CA ASN A 99 3.38 5.99 -27.80
C ASN A 99 4.13 6.90 -26.80
N VAL A 100 3.50 7.23 -25.66
CA VAL A 100 3.98 8.18 -24.62
C VAL A 100 5.42 7.86 -24.20
N LEU A 101 5.74 6.57 -24.25
CA LEU A 101 6.99 5.95 -23.84
C LEU A 101 8.08 6.03 -24.91
N SER A 102 7.71 5.94 -26.19
CA SER A 102 8.67 6.03 -27.31
C SER A 102 9.11 7.46 -27.62
N GLU A 103 8.30 8.45 -27.23
CA GLU A 103 8.61 9.88 -27.41
C GLU A 103 9.71 10.39 -26.47
N GLN A 104 10.07 9.61 -25.43
CA GLN A 104 11.06 10.04 -24.43
C GLN A 104 12.52 9.78 -24.86
N GLY A 105 12.76 9.08 -25.96
CA GLY A 105 14.11 8.68 -26.40
C GLY A 105 14.64 7.43 -25.68
N CYS A 106 15.95 7.15 -25.82
CA CYS A 106 16.59 5.98 -25.22
C CYS A 106 16.71 6.17 -23.69
N TRP A 107 15.85 5.52 -22.90
CA TRP A 107 15.78 5.71 -21.44
C TRP A 107 17.13 5.64 -20.70
N PRO A 108 18.03 4.67 -20.96
CA PRO A 108 19.35 4.64 -20.34
C PRO A 108 20.19 5.89 -20.57
N GLU A 109 20.02 6.54 -21.72
CA GLU A 109 20.77 7.72 -22.14
C GLU A 109 20.22 9.04 -21.56
N LEU A 110 19.01 9.01 -21.00
CA LEU A 110 18.38 10.19 -20.40
C LEU A 110 19.07 10.61 -19.11
N THR A 111 19.21 11.93 -18.94
CA THR A 111 19.59 12.52 -17.64
C THR A 111 18.50 12.27 -16.59
N LEU A 112 18.85 12.37 -15.30
CA LEU A 112 17.88 12.22 -14.21
C LEU A 112 16.70 13.22 -14.33
N GLU A 113 16.95 14.44 -14.80
CA GLU A 113 15.90 15.44 -14.99
C GLU A 113 14.95 15.05 -16.14
N GLN A 114 15.48 14.55 -17.25
CA GLN A 114 14.65 14.04 -18.34
C GLN A 114 13.81 12.84 -17.90
N LYS A 115 14.41 11.90 -17.15
CA LYS A 115 13.69 10.76 -16.55
C LYS A 115 12.58 11.24 -15.60
N LYS A 116 12.84 12.27 -14.79
CA LYS A 116 11.84 12.88 -13.90
C LYS A 116 10.67 13.49 -14.67
N ILE A 117 10.94 14.25 -15.74
CA ILE A 117 9.90 14.85 -16.58
C ILE A 117 9.03 13.76 -17.22
N ALA A 118 9.64 12.71 -17.76
CA ALA A 118 8.94 11.58 -18.35
C ALA A 118 7.99 10.91 -17.35
N LEU A 119 8.49 10.59 -16.15
CA LEU A 119 7.67 9.99 -15.10
C LEU A 119 6.56 10.94 -14.60
N THR A 120 6.85 12.25 -14.50
CA THR A 120 5.83 13.24 -14.11
C THR A 120 4.67 13.29 -15.12
N ASN A 121 4.97 13.18 -16.42
CA ASN A 121 3.94 13.12 -17.46
C ASN A 121 3.09 11.84 -17.34
N VAL A 122 3.73 10.70 -17.11
CA VAL A 122 3.06 9.40 -16.87
C VAL A 122 2.15 9.48 -15.65
N LEU A 123 2.64 9.97 -14.51
CA LEU A 123 1.83 10.14 -13.30
C LEU A 123 0.70 11.15 -13.50
N GLY A 124 0.92 12.21 -14.27
CA GLY A 124 -0.12 13.19 -14.61
C GLY A 124 -1.30 12.58 -15.38
N ILE A 125 -1.02 11.64 -16.28
CA ILE A 125 -2.07 10.86 -16.97
C ILE A 125 -2.73 9.89 -15.98
N PHE A 126 -1.94 9.15 -15.22
CA PHE A 126 -2.45 8.14 -14.29
C PHE A 126 -3.37 8.77 -13.22
N ALA A 127 -2.97 9.89 -12.63
CA ALA A 127 -3.75 10.62 -11.63
C ALA A 127 -5.09 11.14 -12.20
N LYS A 128 -5.12 11.56 -13.48
CA LYS A 128 -6.38 11.95 -14.16
C LYS A 128 -7.33 10.76 -14.31
N ILE A 129 -6.79 9.59 -14.66
CA ILE A 129 -7.58 8.36 -14.78
C ILE A 129 -8.08 7.93 -13.40
N GLN A 130 -7.21 7.89 -12.39
CA GLN A 130 -7.59 7.64 -10.99
C GLN A 130 -8.72 8.57 -10.55
N SER A 131 -8.59 9.88 -10.84
CA SER A 131 -9.60 10.86 -10.46
C SER A 131 -10.97 10.55 -11.06
N ARG A 132 -10.99 10.17 -12.35
CA ARG A 132 -12.21 9.83 -13.06
C ARG A 132 -12.85 8.55 -12.51
N GLU A 133 -12.06 7.49 -12.33
CA GLU A 133 -12.59 6.18 -11.90
C GLU A 133 -12.99 6.18 -10.41
N MET A 134 -12.33 6.98 -9.57
CA MET A 134 -12.66 7.11 -8.15
C MET A 134 -13.70 8.19 -7.86
N GLY A 135 -13.93 9.14 -8.79
CA GLY A 135 -14.86 10.25 -8.57
C GLY A 135 -14.37 11.27 -7.54
N ILE A 136 -13.06 11.33 -7.28
CA ILE A 136 -12.41 12.31 -6.41
C ILE A 136 -11.25 12.95 -7.15
N GLU A 137 -10.85 14.17 -6.81
CA GLU A 137 -9.63 14.75 -7.38
C GLU A 137 -8.39 14.10 -6.74
N VAL A 138 -7.53 13.50 -7.59
CA VAL A 138 -6.20 13.00 -7.25
C VAL A 138 -5.19 13.75 -8.11
N LYS A 139 -4.23 14.42 -7.45
CA LYS A 139 -3.13 15.12 -8.13
C LYS A 139 -1.92 14.19 -8.30
N PRO A 140 -1.17 14.31 -9.41
CA PRO A 140 0.09 13.59 -9.53
C PRO A 140 1.09 14.14 -8.52
N ALA A 141 1.70 13.25 -7.74
CA ALA A 141 2.73 13.68 -6.79
C ALA A 141 4.02 14.06 -7.53
N PRO A 142 4.73 15.13 -7.12
CA PRO A 142 6.05 15.44 -7.64
C PRO A 142 7.03 14.30 -7.33
N ILE A 143 7.92 14.04 -8.28
CA ILE A 143 8.95 13.00 -8.18
C ILE A 143 10.30 13.63 -7.82
N GLU A 144 11.03 12.97 -6.93
CA GLU A 144 12.42 13.26 -6.63
C GLU A 144 13.31 12.01 -6.74
N TRP A 145 14.52 12.20 -7.27
CA TRP A 145 15.55 11.18 -7.27
C TRP A 145 16.39 11.32 -6.01
N VAL A 146 16.43 10.27 -5.20
CA VAL A 146 17.18 10.21 -3.95
C VAL A 146 18.29 9.16 -4.04
N ARG A 147 19.29 9.25 -3.16
CA ARG A 147 20.39 8.27 -3.05
C ARG A 147 20.46 7.72 -1.64
N ARG A 148 21.07 6.54 -1.49
CA ARG A 148 21.35 5.85 -0.22
C ARG A 148 20.10 5.59 0.61
N GLN A 149 18.98 5.32 -0.07
CA GLN A 149 17.76 4.91 0.59
C GLN A 149 17.72 3.38 0.74
N PRO A 150 17.11 2.85 1.81
CA PRO A 150 16.98 1.41 2.02
C PRO A 150 15.89 0.78 1.14
N PHE A 151 15.03 1.58 0.50
CA PHE A 151 13.93 1.13 -0.36
C PHE A 151 14.12 1.60 -1.80
N GLU A 152 13.43 0.92 -2.73
CA GLU A 152 13.46 1.28 -4.15
C GLU A 152 12.67 2.57 -4.40
N ALA A 153 11.47 2.66 -3.84
CA ALA A 153 10.59 3.81 -3.90
C ALA A 153 9.92 4.04 -2.53
N HIS A 154 9.43 5.26 -2.32
CA HIS A 154 8.70 5.65 -1.12
C HIS A 154 7.86 6.90 -1.37
N THR A 155 6.71 7.00 -0.71
CA THR A 155 5.90 8.22 -0.61
C THR A 155 5.84 8.73 0.82
N ASP A 156 5.91 10.06 1.01
CA ASP A 156 5.71 10.71 2.31
C ASP A 156 4.22 10.96 2.63
N ALA A 157 3.33 10.43 1.80
CA ALA A 157 1.89 10.66 1.89
C ALA A 157 1.34 10.25 3.26
N ASN A 158 0.74 11.24 3.94
CA ASN A 158 0.09 11.05 5.22
C ASN A 158 -1.27 11.75 5.16
N TYR A 159 -2.33 11.01 5.46
CA TYR A 159 -3.70 11.54 5.42
C TYR A 159 -3.92 12.74 6.35
N LYS A 160 -3.05 12.95 7.37
CA LYS A 160 -3.10 14.13 8.26
C LYS A 160 -2.53 15.39 7.61
N MET A 161 -1.80 15.26 6.51
CA MET A 161 -1.25 16.37 5.71
C MET A 161 -2.10 16.56 4.44
N PRO A 162 -2.17 17.79 3.89
CA PRO A 162 -2.91 18.05 2.67
C PRO A 162 -2.22 17.41 1.44
N PRO A 163 -2.97 16.98 0.41
CA PRO A 163 -2.40 16.32 -0.77
C PRO A 163 -1.37 17.13 -1.56
N GLU A 164 -1.39 18.46 -1.45
CA GLU A 164 -0.42 19.35 -2.08
C GLU A 164 1.01 19.18 -1.54
N GLU A 165 1.17 18.58 -0.36
CA GLU A 165 2.47 18.39 0.29
C GLU A 165 3.12 17.04 -0.05
N TYR A 166 2.36 16.08 -0.61
CA TYR A 166 2.85 14.72 -0.84
C TYR A 166 3.88 14.65 -1.98
N LYS A 167 4.81 13.69 -1.89
CA LYS A 167 5.90 13.48 -2.84
C LYS A 167 6.25 12.01 -2.99
N ILE A 168 6.79 11.66 -4.15
CA ILE A 168 7.35 10.33 -4.44
C ILE A 168 8.87 10.43 -4.56
N SER A 169 9.56 9.66 -3.74
CA SER A 169 11.01 9.45 -3.80
C SER A 169 11.33 8.16 -4.54
N LEU A 170 12.17 8.23 -5.58
CA LEU A 170 12.73 7.08 -6.28
C LEU A 170 14.24 6.98 -6.04
N ASN A 171 14.71 5.78 -5.66
CA ASN A 171 16.11 5.55 -5.36
C ASN A 171 16.92 5.42 -6.66
N SER A 172 17.74 6.43 -6.93
CA SER A 172 18.61 6.49 -8.09
C SER A 172 19.80 5.53 -8.04
N ASP A 173 20.05 4.90 -6.89
CA ASP A 173 21.07 3.84 -6.78
C ASP A 173 20.55 2.48 -7.31
N MET A 174 19.25 2.36 -7.65
CA MET A 174 18.67 1.13 -8.21
C MET A 174 19.00 0.99 -9.71
N PRO A 175 19.85 0.03 -10.11
CA PRO A 175 20.25 -0.11 -11.51
C PRO A 175 19.05 -0.38 -12.43
N GLN A 176 18.04 -1.11 -11.97
CA GLN A 176 16.84 -1.38 -12.76
C GLN A 176 16.09 -0.10 -13.14
N PHE A 177 15.99 0.90 -12.26
CA PHE A 177 15.33 2.17 -12.59
C PHE A 177 16.12 2.98 -13.61
N MET A 178 17.45 2.86 -13.58
CA MET A 178 18.31 3.57 -14.51
C MET A 178 18.33 2.94 -15.90
N GLN A 179 18.18 1.62 -15.98
CA GLN A 179 18.25 0.85 -17.23
C GLN A 179 16.89 0.59 -17.86
N ASN A 180 15.83 0.47 -17.06
CA ASN A 180 14.51 0.08 -17.50
C ASN A 180 13.46 1.11 -17.07
N MET A 181 12.85 1.76 -18.05
CA MET A 181 11.80 2.74 -17.83
C MET A 181 10.57 2.12 -17.15
N TRP A 182 10.23 0.87 -17.48
CA TRP A 182 9.05 0.21 -16.93
C TRP A 182 9.18 -0.08 -15.44
N ASP A 183 10.38 -0.42 -14.96
CA ASP A 183 10.59 -0.65 -13.54
C ASP A 183 10.41 0.66 -12.75
N ALA A 184 10.91 1.78 -13.29
CA ALA A 184 10.69 3.10 -12.71
C ALA A 184 9.21 3.54 -12.76
N ILE A 185 8.51 3.30 -13.88
CA ILE A 185 7.07 3.62 -14.02
C ILE A 185 6.24 2.82 -13.03
N ARG A 186 6.45 1.50 -12.94
CA ARG A 186 5.69 0.63 -12.04
C ARG A 186 5.90 1.01 -10.58
N ALA A 187 7.14 1.32 -10.19
CA ALA A 187 7.44 1.81 -8.85
C ALA A 187 6.78 3.17 -8.59
N ALA A 188 6.85 4.13 -9.52
CA ALA A 188 6.19 5.42 -9.37
C ALA A 188 4.66 5.28 -9.30
N MET A 189 4.06 4.38 -10.07
CA MET A 189 2.62 4.11 -10.05
C MET A 189 2.18 3.40 -8.76
N HIS A 190 2.99 2.50 -8.22
CA HIS A 190 2.78 1.88 -6.90
C HIS A 190 2.65 2.97 -5.83
N GLU A 191 3.63 3.88 -5.77
CA GLU A 191 3.59 5.01 -4.82
C GLU A 191 2.44 5.99 -5.10
N GLN A 192 2.08 6.21 -6.37
CA GLN A 192 0.93 7.05 -6.74
C GLN A 192 -0.42 6.42 -6.33
N ILE A 193 -0.51 5.09 -6.18
CA ILE A 193 -1.68 4.44 -5.60
C ILE A 193 -1.77 4.76 -4.11
N HIS A 194 -0.65 4.74 -3.37
CA HIS A 194 -0.62 5.18 -1.98
C HIS A 194 -0.97 6.67 -1.82
N ILE A 195 -0.56 7.53 -2.76
CA ILE A 195 -0.98 8.93 -2.82
C ILE A 195 -2.51 9.05 -2.94
N ALA A 196 -3.13 8.28 -3.84
CA ALA A 196 -4.57 8.29 -4.02
C ALA A 196 -5.30 7.79 -2.77
N GLN A 197 -4.77 6.76 -2.11
CA GLN A 197 -5.28 6.23 -0.83
C GLN A 197 -5.17 7.28 0.29
N ALA A 198 -4.02 7.92 0.44
CA ALA A 198 -3.82 8.98 1.43
C ALA A 198 -4.73 10.19 1.16
N THR A 199 -4.94 10.55 -0.12
CA THR A 199 -5.89 11.60 -0.53
C THR A 199 -7.32 11.24 -0.15
N LEU A 200 -7.73 9.99 -0.38
CA LEU A 200 -9.04 9.50 0.00
C LEU A 200 -9.25 9.57 1.53
N ALA A 201 -8.27 9.09 2.30
CA ALA A 201 -8.28 9.17 3.76
C ALA A 201 -8.26 10.61 4.27
N HIS A 202 -7.52 11.51 3.61
CA HIS A 202 -7.47 12.92 3.98
C HIS A 202 -8.84 13.59 3.82
N LYS A 203 -9.50 13.38 2.67
CA LYS A 203 -10.85 13.88 2.41
C LYS A 203 -11.84 13.40 3.48
N ARG A 204 -11.77 12.12 3.84
CA ARG A 204 -12.60 11.57 4.91
C ARG A 204 -12.31 12.22 6.26
N PHE A 205 -11.02 12.40 6.59
CA PHE A 205 -10.54 13.03 7.82
C PHE A 205 -10.99 14.49 7.93
N THR A 206 -11.00 15.25 6.83
CA THR A 206 -11.49 16.64 6.77
C THR A 206 -13.01 16.74 6.61
N SER A 207 -13.74 15.65 6.83
CA SER A 207 -15.21 15.56 6.79
C SER A 207 -15.85 15.82 5.42
N GLU A 208 -15.11 15.62 4.33
CA GLU A 208 -15.72 15.52 3.00
C GLU A 208 -16.50 14.21 2.87
N ARG A 209 -17.67 14.28 2.22
CA ARG A 209 -18.47 13.10 1.90
C ARG A 209 -17.87 12.39 0.69
N LEU A 210 -17.70 11.07 0.79
CA LEU A 210 -17.15 10.25 -0.28
C LEU A 210 -18.25 9.36 -0.87
N PRO A 211 -18.14 8.93 -2.14
CA PRO A 211 -19.05 7.94 -2.69
C PRO A 211 -18.83 6.58 -2.02
N SER A 212 -19.89 5.79 -1.82
CA SER A 212 -19.76 4.37 -1.49
C SER A 212 -19.16 3.62 -2.70
N PRO A 213 -18.23 2.65 -2.51
CA PRO A 213 -17.73 2.09 -1.25
C PRO A 213 -16.50 2.81 -0.66
N LEU A 214 -16.07 3.95 -1.21
CA LEU A 214 -14.82 4.61 -0.83
C LEU A 214 -14.81 5.15 0.61
N GLU A 215 -15.98 5.44 1.21
CA GLU A 215 -16.08 5.80 2.63
C GLU A 215 -15.48 4.72 3.53
N GLY A 216 -15.83 3.45 3.31
CA GLY A 216 -15.30 2.32 4.09
C GLY A 216 -13.81 2.11 3.86
N VAL A 217 -13.34 2.30 2.63
CA VAL A 217 -11.90 2.23 2.32
C VAL A 217 -11.14 3.34 3.04
N ALA A 218 -11.68 4.56 3.06
CA ALA A 218 -11.08 5.70 3.75
C ALA A 218 -11.00 5.46 5.27
N ASP A 219 -12.10 4.97 5.87
CA ASP A 219 -12.13 4.60 7.29
C ASP A 219 -11.08 3.52 7.60
N TYR A 220 -10.94 2.51 6.73
CA TYR A 220 -9.88 1.50 6.86
C TYR A 220 -8.48 2.10 6.80
N LEU A 221 -8.20 2.99 5.85
CA LEU A 221 -6.89 3.60 5.67
C LEU A 221 -6.50 4.47 6.87
N ILE A 222 -7.46 5.20 7.45
CA ILE A 222 -7.28 5.98 8.67
C ILE A 222 -6.96 5.06 9.86
N GLU A 223 -7.72 3.97 10.03
CA GLU A 223 -7.51 3.03 11.14
C GLU A 223 -6.23 2.19 10.96
N GLN A 224 -5.80 1.95 9.71
CA GLN A 224 -4.60 1.16 9.38
C GLN A 224 -3.29 1.89 9.66
N THR A 225 -3.30 3.22 9.71
CA THR A 225 -2.05 4.01 9.82
C THR A 225 -1.28 3.70 11.11
N GLU A 226 -1.99 3.41 12.20
CA GLU A 226 -1.40 3.04 13.50
C GLU A 226 -0.96 1.57 13.56
N CYS A 227 -1.28 0.78 12.54
CA CYS A 227 -1.06 -0.65 12.53
C CYS A 227 0.11 -1.08 11.63
N TYR A 228 0.83 -0.21 10.92
CA TYR A 228 1.81 -0.59 9.88
C TYR A 228 2.76 -1.76 10.26
N ILE A 229 2.89 -2.76 9.37
CA ILE A 229 3.92 -3.83 9.49
C ILE A 229 4.96 -3.61 8.40
N PRO A 230 6.26 -3.49 8.74
CA PRO A 230 7.31 -3.61 7.74
C PRO A 230 7.30 -5.00 7.08
N SER A 231 7.48 -5.08 5.76
CA SER A 231 7.47 -6.36 5.02
C SER A 231 8.38 -7.44 5.63
N TRP A 232 9.55 -7.08 6.14
CA TRP A 232 10.47 -8.01 6.82
C TRP A 232 9.90 -8.66 8.09
N ARG A 233 8.92 -8.03 8.74
CA ARG A 233 8.23 -8.59 9.92
C ARG A 233 7.15 -9.60 9.52
N SER A 234 6.53 -9.50 8.36
CA SER A 234 5.63 -10.52 7.80
C SER A 234 5.27 -10.12 6.38
N GLU A 235 5.92 -10.72 5.39
CA GLU A 235 5.59 -10.46 3.99
C GLU A 235 4.15 -10.88 3.68
N LYS A 236 3.71 -11.99 4.28
CA LYS A 236 2.36 -12.52 4.13
C LYS A 236 1.29 -11.54 4.62
N LEU A 237 1.44 -10.97 5.82
CA LEU A 237 0.48 -9.98 6.31
C LEU A 237 0.64 -8.63 5.62
N PHE A 238 1.86 -8.24 5.26
CA PHE A 238 2.12 -6.99 4.54
C PHE A 238 1.38 -6.99 3.20
N SER A 239 1.59 -8.03 2.39
CA SER A 239 0.93 -8.21 1.08
C SER A 239 -0.56 -8.52 1.18
N ALA A 240 -1.07 -8.85 2.38
CA ALA A 240 -2.50 -9.07 2.60
C ALA A 240 -3.30 -7.78 2.81
N GLN A 241 -2.62 -6.69 3.22
CA GLN A 241 -3.26 -5.40 3.47
C GLN A 241 -3.91 -4.87 2.21
N ILE A 242 -5.08 -4.25 2.34
CA ILE A 242 -5.83 -3.79 1.17
C ILE A 242 -5.10 -2.64 0.47
N ASN A 243 -4.43 -1.77 1.23
CA ASN A 243 -3.63 -0.68 0.68
C ASN A 243 -2.47 -1.22 -0.19
N GLU A 244 -1.75 -2.22 0.32
CA GLU A 244 -0.63 -2.86 -0.38
C GLU A 244 -1.09 -3.75 -1.54
N LYS A 245 -2.16 -4.53 -1.37
CA LYS A 245 -2.74 -5.32 -2.46
C LYS A 245 -3.03 -4.44 -3.66
N ALA A 246 -3.68 -3.29 -3.44
CA ALA A 246 -3.98 -2.34 -4.50
C ALA A 246 -2.70 -1.79 -5.16
N ALA A 247 -1.69 -1.40 -4.38
CA ALA A 247 -0.43 -0.87 -4.91
C ALA A 247 0.38 -1.93 -5.68
N LEU A 248 0.42 -3.16 -5.20
CA LEU A 248 1.10 -4.30 -5.83
C LEU A 248 0.46 -4.72 -7.17
N LEU A 249 -0.78 -4.31 -7.47
CA LEU A 249 -1.35 -4.51 -8.81
C LEU A 249 -0.52 -3.76 -9.88
N ALA A 250 0.06 -2.60 -9.54
CA ALA A 250 0.87 -1.83 -10.47
C ALA A 250 2.21 -2.51 -10.79
N THR A 251 2.83 -3.15 -9.80
CA THR A 251 4.15 -3.79 -9.97
C THR A 251 4.06 -5.15 -10.68
N ASN A 252 2.94 -5.85 -10.53
CA ASN A 252 2.69 -7.15 -11.17
C ASN A 252 2.02 -7.03 -12.56
N TYR A 253 1.79 -5.81 -13.03
CA TYR A 253 1.10 -5.56 -14.29
C TYR A 253 1.95 -6.00 -15.49
N ARG A 254 1.32 -6.54 -16.55
CA ARG A 254 2.01 -7.10 -17.73
C ARG A 254 2.99 -6.09 -18.35
N PRO A 255 4.15 -6.55 -18.87
CA PRO A 255 5.08 -5.74 -19.66
C PRO A 255 4.58 -5.48 -21.08
#